data_AF-X6H0T0-F1
#
_entry.id   AF-X6H0T0-F1
#
_cell.length_a   1.000
_cell.length_b   1.000
_cell.length_c   1.000
_cell.angle_alpha   90.00
_cell.angle_beta   90.00
_cell.angle_gamma   90.00
#
_symmetry.space_group_name_H-M   'P 1'
#
loop_
_entity.id
_entity.type
_entity.pdbx_description
1 polymer ?
#
loop_
_entity_poly.entity_id
_entity_poly.type
_entity_poly.pdbx_seq_one_letter_code
_entity_poly.pdbx_strand_id
1 'polypeptide(L)'
;MDNERIEELFEGLGPVSIRKLFGGKGIYFDGFIVAIVLRGELLLKADEQSAPRFRSRRLQAMDLYRHPPRQAGRDAVLEHSRRRV
;
A
#
# COMPACT_ATOMS: atom_id res chain seq x y z
N MET A 1 -1.37 -14.26 7.33
CA MET A 1 -1.37 -14.67 5.91
C MET A 1 0.01 -15.18 5.55
N ASP A 2 0.10 -16.44 5.17
CA ASP A 2 1.28 -17.16 4.67
C ASP A 2 1.62 -16.75 3.23
N ASN A 3 2.69 -17.29 2.64
CA ASN A 3 3.17 -16.87 1.32
C ASN A 3 2.38 -17.50 0.17
N GLU A 4 2.02 -18.78 0.30
CA GLU A 4 1.25 -19.52 -0.69
C GLU A 4 -0.10 -18.83 -0.94
N ARG A 5 -0.80 -18.47 0.15
CA ARG A 5 -2.05 -17.71 0.03
C ARG A 5 -1.90 -16.34 -0.64
N ILE A 6 -0.74 -15.70 -0.50
CA ILE A 6 -0.46 -14.43 -1.19
C ILE A 6 -0.27 -14.70 -2.67
N GLU A 7 0.54 -15.68 -3.04
CA GLU A 7 0.81 -16.02 -4.44
C GLU A 7 -0.49 -16.37 -5.19
N GLU A 8 -1.39 -17.16 -4.59
CA GLU A 8 -2.73 -17.43 -5.12
C GLU A 8 -3.56 -16.16 -5.37
N LEU A 9 -3.59 -15.23 -4.41
CA LEU A 9 -4.39 -14.00 -4.52
C LEU A 9 -3.91 -13.09 -5.66
N PHE A 10 -2.63 -13.18 -6.01
CA PHE A 10 -2.01 -12.37 -7.07
C PHE A 10 -1.76 -13.16 -8.36
N GLU A 11 -2.22 -14.41 -8.47
CA GLU A 11 -2.03 -15.26 -9.65
C GLU A 11 -2.49 -14.58 -10.95
N GLY A 12 -3.62 -13.85 -10.91
CA GLY A 12 -4.14 -13.12 -12.06
C GLY A 12 -3.27 -11.92 -12.51
N LEU A 13 -2.35 -11.46 -11.67
CA LEU A 13 -1.34 -10.45 -12.02
C LEU A 13 -0.05 -11.11 -12.56
N GLY A 14 0.25 -12.32 -12.10
CA GLY A 14 1.47 -13.08 -12.38
C GLY A 14 2.32 -13.33 -11.13
N PRO A 15 3.51 -13.92 -11.28
CA PRO A 15 4.36 -14.26 -10.14
C PRO A 15 4.76 -13.01 -9.35
N VAL A 16 4.56 -13.06 -8.03
CA VAL A 16 4.94 -12.00 -7.09
C VAL A 16 6.14 -12.43 -6.25
N SER A 17 6.92 -11.44 -5.81
CA SER A 17 7.99 -11.66 -4.83
C SER A 17 7.60 -11.04 -3.48
N ILE A 18 7.95 -11.74 -2.40
CA ILE A 18 7.61 -11.34 -1.04
C ILE A 18 8.90 -10.97 -0.30
N ARG A 19 8.93 -9.76 0.27
CA ARG A 19 10.08 -9.23 1.02
C ARG A 19 9.65 -8.78 2.41
N LYS A 20 10.53 -8.81 3.41
CA LYS A 20 10.23 -8.25 4.73
C LYS A 20 10.16 -6.72 4.63
N LEU A 21 9.04 -6.13 5.07
CA LEU A 21 8.81 -4.69 5.05
C LEU A 21 7.98 -4.27 6.27
N PHE A 22 8.47 -3.30 7.05
CA PHE A 22 7.79 -2.76 8.25
C PHE A 22 7.35 -3.80 9.28
N GLY A 23 8.12 -4.89 9.45
CA GLY A 23 7.75 -6.01 10.33
C GLY A 23 6.63 -6.91 9.78
N GLY A 24 6.21 -6.68 8.53
CA GLY A 24 5.28 -7.49 7.76
C GLY A 24 5.88 -7.98 6.44
N LYS A 25 5.01 -8.21 5.46
CA LYS A 25 5.37 -8.70 4.12
C LYS A 25 5.06 -7.64 3.08
N GLY A 26 6.06 -7.16 2.35
CA GLY A 26 5.87 -6.39 1.12
C GLY A 26 5.74 -7.33 -0.08
N ILE A 27 4.75 -7.06 -0.92
CA ILE A 27 4.39 -7.86 -2.10
C ILE A 27 4.74 -7.05 -3.34
N TYR A 28 5.56 -7.64 -4.20
CA TYR A 28 6.14 -6.98 -5.37
C TYR A 28 5.78 -7.74 -6.63
N PHE A 29 5.32 -7.02 -7.65
CA PHE A 29 5.13 -7.52 -9.01
C PHE A 29 6.07 -6.76 -9.94
N ASP A 30 6.88 -7.47 -10.72
CA ASP A 30 7.88 -6.88 -11.62
C ASP A 30 8.77 -5.79 -10.96
N GLY A 31 9.19 -6.06 -9.71
CA GLY A 31 9.99 -5.11 -8.92
C GLY A 31 9.23 -3.93 -8.31
N PHE A 32 7.94 -3.75 -8.62
CA PHE A 32 7.09 -2.70 -8.05
C PHE A 32 6.29 -3.20 -6.86
N ILE A 33 6.25 -2.42 -5.77
CA ILE A 33 5.39 -2.73 -4.63
C ILE A 33 3.92 -2.52 -5.01
N VAL A 34 3.11 -3.56 -4.81
CA VAL A 34 1.67 -3.57 -5.11
C VAL A 34 0.80 -3.75 -3.87
N ALA A 35 1.31 -4.39 -2.82
CA ALA A 35 0.58 -4.59 -1.57
C ALA A 35 1.54 -4.82 -0.39
N ILE A 36 1.00 -4.75 0.83
CA ILE A 36 1.68 -5.26 2.04
C ILE A 36 0.71 -6.08 2.89
N VAL A 37 1.25 -7.03 3.65
CA VAL A 37 0.58 -7.63 4.80
C VAL A 37 1.19 -7.04 6.06
N LEU A 38 0.39 -6.32 6.83
CA LEU A 38 0.80 -5.69 8.08
C LEU A 38 -0.23 -5.98 9.16
N ARG A 39 0.23 -6.43 10.35
CA ARG A 39 -0.66 -6.77 11.48
C ARG A 39 -1.78 -7.76 11.13
N GLY A 40 -1.54 -8.64 10.14
CA GLY A 40 -2.51 -9.63 9.68
C GLY A 40 -3.44 -9.15 8.57
N GLU A 41 -3.39 -7.87 8.18
CA GLU A 41 -4.25 -7.29 7.16
C GLU A 41 -3.51 -7.10 5.84
N LEU A 42 -4.18 -7.39 4.72
CA LEU A 42 -3.70 -7.12 3.37
C LEU A 42 -4.13 -5.72 2.95
N LEU A 43 -3.15 -4.86 2.65
CA LEU A 43 -3.33 -3.49 2.21
C LEU A 43 -2.84 -3.37 0.77
N LEU A 44 -3.71 -2.95 -0.14
CA LEU A 44 -3.34 -2.72 -1.55
C LEU A 44 -2.78 -1.32 -1.72
N LYS A 45 -1.71 -1.18 -2.50
CA LYS A 45 -1.22 0.14 -2.92
C LYS A 45 -2.28 0.77 -3.82
N ALA A 46 -2.72 1.97 -3.46
CA ALA A 46 -3.63 2.77 -4.24
C ALA A 46 -3.02 4.16 -4.46
N ASP A 47 -3.08 4.65 -5.69
CA ASP A 47 -2.80 6.05 -6.01
C ASP A 47 -4.05 6.93 -5.84
N GLU A 48 -3.92 8.23 -6.10
CA GLU A 48 -5.01 9.20 -5.94
C GLU A 48 -6.22 8.91 -6.83
N GLN A 49 -6.02 8.29 -7.99
CA GLN A 49 -7.10 7.98 -8.94
C GLN A 49 -7.83 6.69 -8.58
N SER A 50 -7.11 5.71 -8.03
CA SER A 50 -7.65 4.39 -7.70
C SER A 50 -8.21 4.31 -6.27
N ALA A 51 -7.73 5.14 -5.34
CA ALA A 51 -8.17 5.15 -3.94
C ALA A 51 -9.70 5.33 -3.77
N PRO A 52 -10.41 6.21 -4.50
CA PRO A 52 -11.87 6.31 -4.41
C PRO A 52 -12.57 5.00 -4.78
N ARG A 53 -12.05 4.27 -5.77
CA ARG A 53 -12.60 2.99 -6.24
C ARG A 53 -12.34 1.85 -5.25
N PHE A 54 -11.22 1.88 -4.53
CA PHE A 54 -10.96 0.92 -3.46
C PHE A 54 -11.88 1.16 -2.25
N ARG A 55 -12.07 2.42 -1.85
CA ARG A 55 -13.00 2.80 -0.77
C ARG A 55 -14.44 2.37 -1.07
N SER A 56 -14.92 2.58 -2.29
CA SER A 56 -16.28 2.18 -2.68
C SER A 56 -16.49 0.66 -2.67
N ARG A 57 -15.41 -0.12 -2.79
CA ARG A 57 -15.42 -1.59 -2.73
C ARG A 57 -15.02 -2.16 -1.35
N ARG A 58 -14.89 -1.31 -0.31
CA ARG A 58 -14.43 -1.68 1.04
C ARG A 58 -13.06 -2.38 1.06
N LEU A 59 -12.20 -2.09 0.09
CA LEU A 59 -10.83 -2.60 0.08
C LEU A 59 -9.94 -1.67 0.90
N GLN A 60 -9.14 -2.25 1.79
CA GLN A 60 -8.18 -1.52 2.62
C GLN A 60 -7.04 -1.01 1.73
N ALA A 61 -6.96 0.31 1.57
CA ALA A 61 -5.90 0.96 0.81
C ALA A 61 -4.74 1.32 1.74
N MET A 62 -3.53 1.07 1.26
CA MET A 62 -2.30 1.37 1.97
C MET A 62 -1.95 2.86 1.87
N ASP A 63 -2.18 3.65 2.93
CA ASP A 63 -1.73 5.04 3.01
C ASP A 63 -0.30 5.12 3.61
N LEU A 64 0.68 4.60 2.85
CA LEU A 64 2.08 4.54 3.31
C LEU A 64 2.97 5.63 2.71
N TYR A 65 2.45 6.35 1.71
CA TYR A 65 3.08 7.53 1.12
C TYR A 65 1.97 8.46 0.65
N ARG A 66 1.46 9.32 1.53
CA ARG A 66 0.97 10.62 1.05
C ARG A 66 2.18 11.36 0.50
N HIS A 67 2.56 11.05 -0.74
CA HIS A 67 3.33 12.00 -1.52
C HIS A 67 2.43 13.23 -1.62
N PRO A 68 2.89 14.42 -1.18
CA PRO A 68 2.19 15.63 -1.58
C PRO A 68 2.08 15.59 -3.12
N PRO A 69 0.95 16.05 -3.70
CA PRO A 69 0.80 16.08 -5.14
C PRO A 69 2.07 16.69 -5.73
N ARG A 70 2.58 16.13 -6.84
CA ARG A 70 3.87 16.52 -7.45
C ARG A 70 4.02 18.03 -7.76
N GLN A 71 2.96 18.83 -7.57
CA GLN A 71 2.90 20.28 -7.74
C GLN A 71 2.79 21.09 -6.43
N ALA A 72 2.64 20.47 -5.26
CA ALA A 72 2.72 21.18 -3.99
C ALA A 72 4.20 21.39 -3.63
N GLY A 73 4.76 22.50 -4.11
CA GLY A 73 6.06 22.97 -3.67
C GLY A 73 6.15 23.03 -2.15
N ARG A 74 7.31 22.60 -1.61
CA ARG A 74 7.96 22.76 -0.28
C ARG A 74 7.17 22.95 1.03
N ASP A 75 5.89 23.29 1.05
CA ASP A 75 5.15 23.71 2.25
C ASP A 75 4.30 22.61 2.89
N ALA A 76 4.03 21.50 2.21
CA ALA A 76 3.07 20.49 2.68
C ALA A 76 3.59 19.50 3.75
N VAL A 77 4.88 19.55 4.12
CA VAL A 77 5.50 18.55 5.01
C VAL A 77 5.34 18.88 6.51
N LEU A 78 4.94 20.09 6.87
CA LEU A 78 4.98 20.54 8.28
C LEU A 78 3.67 20.39 9.08
N GLU A 79 2.54 20.02 8.46
CA GLU A 79 1.25 20.10 9.16
C GLU A 79 0.78 18.79 9.85
N HIS A 80 1.42 17.64 9.59
CA HIS A 80 0.96 16.37 10.14
C HIS A 80 1.54 15.97 11.52
N SER A 81 2.38 16.80 12.14
CA SER A 81 2.98 16.50 13.45
C SER A 81 2.18 17.00 14.67
N ARG A 82 0.99 17.59 14.49
CA ARG A 82 0.19 18.18 15.60
C ARG A 82 -1.22 17.62 15.79
N ARG A 83 -1.44 16.33 15.55
CA ARG A 83 -2.61 15.62 16.10
C ARG A 83 -2.21 14.23 16.62
N ARG A 84 -1.52 14.22 17.74
CA ARG A 84 -1.79 13.22 18.78
C ARG A 84 -2.03 14.01 20.07
N VAL A 85 -3.23 13.79 20.60
CA VAL A 85 -3.64 14.16 21.96
C VAL A 85 -2.70 13.50 22.96
#